data_AF-A0A2I0V7L0-F1
#
_entry.id   AF-A0A2I0V7L0-F1
#
_cell.length_a   1.000
_cell.length_b   1.000
_cell.length_c   1.000
_cell.angle_alpha   90.00
_cell.angle_beta   90.00
_cell.angle_gamma   90.00
#
_symmetry.space_group_name_H-M   'P 1'
#
loop_
_entity.id
_entity.type
_entity.pdbx_description
1 polymer ?
#
loop_
_entity_poly.entity_id
_entity_poly.type
_entity_poly.pdbx_seq_one_letter_code
_entity_poly.pdbx_strand_id
1 'polypeptide(L)' 'MKRSKLDDKSEKFIFIGYDNNSKGYKLYNPNIGKTIISRDVIFDEEGEWD' A
#
# COMPACT_ATOMS: atom_id res chain seq x y z
N MET A 1 0.27 -7.29 -31.93
CA MET A 1 0.71 -7.80 -30.61
C MET A 1 0.05 -6.96 -29.54
N LYS A 2 -0.97 -7.47 -28.84
CA LYS A 2 -1.62 -6.74 -27.73
C LYS A 2 -0.73 -6.86 -26.50
N ARG A 3 -0.13 -5.75 -26.07
CA ARG A 3 0.55 -5.64 -24.77
C ARG A 3 -0.56 -5.65 -23.71
N SER A 4 -0.78 -6.78 -23.05
CA SER A 4 -1.70 -6.83 -21.90
C SER A 4 -1.15 -5.90 -20.83
N LYS A 5 -2.04 -5.02 -20.34
CA LYS A 5 -1.80 -4.11 -19.21
C LYS A 5 -1.13 -4.93 -18.11
N LEU A 6 -0.07 -4.38 -17.53
CA LEU A 6 0.60 -4.96 -16.36
C LEU A 6 -0.49 -5.36 -15.37
N ASP A 7 -0.56 -6.65 -15.03
CA ASP A 7 -1.36 -7.12 -13.90
C ASP A 7 -1.10 -6.15 -12.75
N ASP A 8 -2.16 -5.61 -12.14
CA ASP A 8 -2.12 -4.77 -10.95
C ASP A 8 -1.41 -5.55 -9.84
N LYS A 9 -0.08 -5.55 -9.87
CA LYS A 9 0.77 -6.14 -8.84
C LYS A 9 0.88 -5.22 -7.63
N SER A 10 0.24 -4.06 -7.69
CA SER A 10 0.02 -3.14 -6.60
C SER A 10 -1.10 -3.67 -5.72
N GLU A 11 -0.71 -4.26 -4.60
CA GLU A 11 -1.66 -4.61 -3.55
C GLU A 11 -2.04 -3.35 -2.77
N LYS A 12 -3.34 -3.16 -2.51
CA LYS A 12 -3.84 -2.03 -1.74
C LYS A 12 -3.61 -2.29 -0.26
N PHE A 13 -3.06 -1.29 0.44
CA PHE A 13 -2.88 -1.33 1.89
C PHE A 13 -3.52 -0.12 2.54
N ILE A 14 -3.93 -0.30 3.79
CA ILE A 14 -4.46 0.76 4.64
C ILE A 14 -3.29 1.38 5.40
N PHE A 15 -3.16 2.70 5.31
CA PHE A 15 -2.18 3.43 6.09
C PHE A 15 -2.59 3.49 7.57
N ILE A 16 -1.74 2.95 8.46
CA ILE A 16 -2.00 2.93 9.92
C ILE A 16 -1.15 3.96 10.66
N GLY A 17 -0.03 4.38 10.08
CA GLY A 17 0.86 5.37 10.68
C GLY A 17 2.33 5.11 10.38
N TYR A 18 3.20 5.55 11.27
CA TYR A 18 4.65 5.44 11.10
C TYR A 18 5.24 4.34 11.98
N ASP A 19 6.31 3.71 11.49
CA ASP A 19 7.12 2.88 12.35
C ASP A 19 8.01 3.72 13.28
N ASN A 20 8.15 3.27 14.52
CA ASN A 20 8.88 4.02 15.55
C ASN A 20 10.40 3.78 15.47
N ASN A 21 10.82 2.67 14.86
CA ASN A 21 12.22 2.25 14.80
C ASN A 21 12.83 2.47 13.40
N SER A 22 12.01 2.47 12.36
CA SER A 22 12.38 2.72 10.97
C SER A 22 11.59 3.90 10.42
N LYS A 23 12.18 4.75 9.56
CA LYS A 23 11.40 5.78 8.82
C LYS A 23 10.50 5.17 7.73
N GLY A 24 9.80 4.08 8.02
CA GLY A 24 8.87 3.41 7.11
C GLY A 24 7.43 3.66 7.53
N TYR A 25 6.52 3.53 6.57
CA TYR A 25 5.09 3.62 6.78
C TYR A 25 4.56 2.25 7.20
N LYS A 26 3.74 2.22 8.25
CA LYS A 26 2.98 1.04 8.65
C LYS A 26 1.74 0.94 7.78
N LEU A 27 1.69 -0.13 7.02
CA LEU A 27 0.64 -0.46 6.09
C LEU A 27 -0.04 -1.75 6.54
N TYR A 28 -1.35 -1.74 6.72
CA TYR A 28 -2.13 -2.91 7.05
C TYR A 28 -2.81 -3.48 5.83
N ASN A 29 -2.67 -4.78 5.63
CA ASN A 29 -3.40 -5.50 4.60
C ASN A 29 -4.58 -6.22 5.26
N PRO A 30 -5.83 -5.78 5.02
CA PRO A 30 -7.01 -6.43 5.57
C PRO A 30 -7.26 -7.81 4.94
N ASN A 31 -6.75 -8.09 3.74
CA ASN A 31 -6.95 -9.37 3.06
C ASN A 31 -6.21 -10.52 3.75
N ILE A 32 -5.00 -10.25 4.27
CA ILE A 32 -4.16 -11.25 4.94
C ILE A 32 -4.06 -11.02 6.46
N GLY A 33 -4.62 -9.92 6.97
CA GLY A 33 -4.55 -9.55 8.38
C GLY A 33 -3.14 -9.22 8.88
N LYS A 34 -2.24 -8.75 8.02
CA LYS A 34 -0.85 -8.44 8.38
C LYS A 34 -0.53 -6.97 8.21
N THR A 35 0.32 -6.45 9.11
CA THR A 35 0.93 -5.13 8.98
C THR A 35 2.34 -5.27 8.44
N ILE A 36 2.65 -4.55 7.38
CA ILE A 36 3.99 -4.43 6.80
C ILE A 36 4.53 -3.01 7.02
N ILE A 37 5.85 -2.87 6.97
CA ILE A 37 6.52 -1.58 7.03
C ILE A 37 7.23 -1.39 5.69
N SER A 38 6.81 -0.39 4.91
CA SER A 38 7.45 -0.05 3.63
C SER A 38 7.70 1.45 3.53
N ARG A 39 8.81 1.84 2.89
CA ARG A 39 9.08 3.23 2.51
C ARG A 39 8.61 3.55 1.10
N ASP A 40 8.61 2.55 0.24
CA ASP A 40 8.24 2.68 -1.16
C ASP A 40 6.75 2.39 -1.26
N VAL A 41 5.96 3.45 -1.07
CA VAL A 41 4.49 3.40 -1.06
C VAL A 41 4.00 4.62 -1.83
N ILE A 42 2.98 4.42 -2.63
CA ILE A 42 2.33 5.49 -3.38
C ILE A 42 1.01 5.76 -2.68
N PHE A 43 0.87 6.96 -2.12
CA PHE A 43 -0.38 7.40 -1.53
C PHE A 43 -1.23 8.04 -2.62
N ASP A 44 -2.43 7.52 -2.80
CA ASP A 44 -3.45 8.14 -3.61
C ASP A 44 -4.20 9.13 -2.70
N GLU A 45 -3.68 10.36 -2.59
CA GLU A 45 -4.28 11.42 -1.75
C GLU A 45 -5.60 11.96 -2.34
N GLU A 46 -5.90 11.63 -3.60
CA GLU A 46 -7.12 11.98 -4.32
C GLU A 46 -8.25 10.93 -4.12
N GLY A 47 -7.93 9.78 -3.53
CA GLY A 47 -8.90 8.74 -3.21
C GLY A 47 -9.72 9.12 -1.98
N GLU A 48 -10.85 9.78 -2.20
CA GLU A 48 -11.85 9.99 -1.15
C GLU A 48 -12.43 8.62 -0.72
N TRP A 49 -12.53 8.40 0.60
CA TRP A 49 -13.26 7.25 1.13
C TRP A 49 -14.75 7.52 0.99
N ASP A 50 -15.40 7.00 -0.06
CA ASP A 50 -16.86 6.94 -0.19
C ASP A 50 -17.48 5.92 0.79
#